data_AF-A0A1F8XB38-F1
#
_entry.id   AF-A0A1F8XB38-F1
#
_cell.length_a   1.000
_cell.length_b   1.000
_cell.length_c   1.000
_cell.angle_alpha   90.00
_cell.angle_beta   90.00
_cell.angle_gamma   90.00
#
_symmetry.space_group_name_H-M   'P 1'
#
loop_
_entity.id
_entity.type
_entity.pdbx_description
1 polymer ?
#
loop_
_entity_poly.entity_id
_entity_poly.type
_entity_poly.pdbx_seq_one_letter_code
_entity_poly.pdbx_strand_id
1 'polypeptide(L)'
;MKRLYILAGVISALTFSASASFAGKSALQADYGNSLRTAKANQILDPQAGKELAPVYGLDGRSARGAVEKRMDSFEKKAEKPVYSLSIGKP
;
A
#
# COMPACT_ATOMS: atom_id res chain seq x y z
N MET A 1 7.58 -63.95 7.66
CA MET A 1 7.02 -63.34 8.89
C MET A 1 7.95 -62.31 9.53
N LYS A 2 9.15 -62.66 10.02
CA LYS A 2 10.09 -61.72 10.69
C LYS A 2 10.42 -60.44 9.89
N ARG A 3 10.69 -60.56 8.59
CA ARG A 3 10.97 -59.41 7.68
C ARG A 3 9.76 -58.49 7.49
N LEU A 4 8.54 -59.03 7.57
CA LEU A 4 7.31 -58.26 7.46
C LEU A 4 7.11 -57.37 8.70
N TYR A 5 7.40 -57.90 9.89
CA TYR A 5 7.33 -57.14 11.14
C TYR A 5 8.41 -56.05 11.22
N ILE A 6 9.60 -56.30 10.68
CA ILE A 6 10.66 -55.28 10.58
C ILE A 6 10.22 -54.15 9.63
N LEU A 7 9.64 -54.48 8.47
CA LEU A 7 9.13 -53.47 7.54
C LEU A 7 7.99 -52.64 8.15
N ALA A 8 7.04 -53.30 8.83
CA ALA A 8 5.92 -52.63 9.49
C ALA A 8 6.40 -51.66 10.60
N GLY A 9 7.44 -52.04 11.35
CA GLY A 9 8.05 -51.17 12.37
C GLY A 9 8.79 -49.96 11.79
N VAL A 10 9.44 -50.11 10.62
CA VAL A 10 10.09 -48.98 9.93
C VAL A 10 9.04 -48.01 9.37
N ILE A 11 7.95 -48.52 8.81
CA ILE A 11 6.86 -47.69 8.28
C ILE A 11 6.18 -46.91 9.40
N SER A 12 5.91 -47.53 10.56
CA SER A 12 5.29 -46.83 11.70
C SER A 12 6.23 -45.78 12.32
N ALA A 13 7.54 -46.03 12.36
CA ALA A 13 8.52 -45.05 12.82
C ALA A 13 8.61 -43.84 11.88
N LEU A 14 8.54 -44.07 10.56
CA LEU A 14 8.57 -42.98 9.56
C LEU A 14 7.33 -42.09 9.65
N THR A 15 6.14 -42.68 9.83
CA THR A 15 4.88 -41.90 9.91
C THR A 15 4.74 -41.15 11.23
N PHE A 16 5.30 -41.67 12.33
CA PHE A 16 5.34 -40.98 13.62
C PHE A 16 6.31 -39.80 13.63
N SER A 17 7.44 -39.90 12.92
CA SER A 17 8.40 -38.79 12.83
C SER A 17 7.90 -37.63 11.95
N ALA A 18 7.08 -37.92 10.93
CA ALA A 18 6.48 -36.89 10.07
C ALA A 18 5.39 -36.05 10.74
N SER A 19 4.71 -36.59 11.76
CA SER A 19 3.61 -35.91 12.46
C SER A 19 4.07 -34.90 13.52
N ALA A 20 5.34 -34.97 13.95
CA ALA A 20 5.94 -34.02 14.89
C ALA A 20 6.25 -32.62 14.30
N SER A 21 6.16 -32.46 12.98
CA SER A 21 6.45 -31.18 12.29
C SER A 21 5.21 -30.31 12.02
N PHE A 22 4.02 -30.69 12.51
CA PHE A 22 2.76 -29.99 12.26
C PHE A 22 2.47 -28.83 13.22
N ALA A 23 3.51 -28.18 13.76
CA ALA A 23 3.37 -26.89 14.41
C ALA A 23 3.29 -25.78 13.34
N GLY A 24 2.22 -25.82 12.54
CA GLY A 24 1.93 -24.77 11.56
C GLY A 24 1.67 -23.44 12.26
N LYS A 25 2.04 -22.33 11.60
CA LYS A 25 1.64 -20.98 12.05
C LYS A 25 0.13 -20.97 12.28
N SER A 26 -0.30 -20.43 13.42
CA SER A 26 -1.74 -20.26 13.68
C SER A 26 -2.36 -19.36 12.60
N ALA A 27 -3.65 -19.52 12.30
CA ALA A 27 -4.34 -18.68 11.34
C ALA A 27 -4.14 -17.17 11.64
N LEU A 28 -4.16 -16.82 12.93
CA LEU A 28 -3.83 -15.47 13.38
C LEU A 28 -2.40 -15.05 13.02
N GLN A 29 -1.39 -15.89 13.25
CA GLN A 29 0.00 -15.59 12.87
C GLN A 29 0.19 -15.47 11.35
N ALA A 30 -0.62 -16.18 10.55
CA ALA A 30 -0.58 -16.09 9.10
C ALA A 30 -1.19 -14.76 8.59
N ASP A 31 -2.29 -14.32 9.20
CA ASP A 31 -3.06 -13.16 8.72
C ASP A 31 -2.75 -11.84 9.44
N TYR A 32 -1.96 -11.87 10.52
CA TYR A 32 -1.64 -10.70 11.31
C TYR A 32 -1.02 -9.58 10.44
N GLY A 33 -1.66 -8.41 10.46
CA GLY A 33 -1.18 -7.23 9.74
C GLY A 33 -1.40 -7.26 8.22
N ASN A 34 -2.01 -8.30 7.66
CA ASN A 34 -2.26 -8.39 6.22
C ASN A 34 -3.23 -7.28 5.76
N SER A 35 -4.28 -7.00 6.52
CA SER A 35 -5.24 -5.92 6.23
C SER A 35 -4.56 -4.55 6.15
N LEU A 36 -3.67 -4.23 7.09
CA LEU A 36 -2.92 -2.97 7.10
C LEU A 36 -1.97 -2.87 5.90
N ARG A 37 -1.27 -3.97 5.57
CA ARG A 37 -0.37 -4.03 4.42
C ARG A 37 -1.12 -3.84 3.10
N THR A 38 -2.28 -4.48 2.94
CA THR A 38 -3.15 -4.29 1.78
C THR A 38 -3.71 -2.87 1.71
N ALA A 39 -4.17 -2.31 2.83
CA ALA A 39 -4.67 -0.94 2.88
C ALA A 39 -3.59 0.08 2.48
N LYS A 40 -2.35 -0.10 2.97
CA LYS A 40 -1.21 0.73 2.56
C LYS A 40 -0.88 0.57 1.08
N ALA A 41 -0.84 -0.65 0.56
CA ALA A 41 -0.59 -0.89 -0.86
C ALA A 41 -1.63 -0.19 -1.76
N ASN A 42 -2.90 -0.18 -1.35
CA ASN A 42 -3.97 0.50 -2.09
C ASN A 42 -3.87 2.04 -2.04
N GLN A 43 -3.12 2.59 -1.09
CA GLN A 43 -2.89 4.05 -0.96
C GLN A 43 -1.60 4.51 -1.62
N ILE A 44 -0.69 3.60 -1.97
CA ILE A 44 0.59 3.92 -2.58
C ILE A 44 0.41 3.95 -4.11
N LEU A 45 0.48 5.15 -4.69
CA LEU A 45 0.36 5.36 -6.13
C LEU A 45 1.51 4.71 -6.92
N ASP A 46 2.74 4.80 -6.40
CA ASP A 46 3.92 4.17 -6.96
C ASP A 46 4.84 3.65 -5.84
N PRO A 47 4.91 2.33 -5.62
CA PRO A 47 5.78 1.72 -4.60
C PRO A 47 7.28 1.84 -4.89
N GLN A 48 7.65 2.18 -6.12
CA GLN A 48 9.04 2.38 -6.54
C GLN A 48 9.44 3.86 -6.56
N ALA A 49 8.51 4.79 -6.23
CA ALA A 49 8.79 6.21 -6.19
C ALA A 49 10.02 6.51 -5.33
N GLY A 50 11.00 7.22 -5.91
CA GLY A 50 12.25 7.60 -5.25
C GLY A 50 13.35 6.52 -5.21
N LYS A 51 13.13 5.33 -5.78
CA LYS A 51 14.22 4.35 -6.00
C LYS A 51 15.15 4.77 -7.14
N GLU A 52 14.58 5.39 -8.17
CA GLU A 52 15.32 6.02 -9.25
C GLU A 52 15.87 7.35 -8.74
N LEU A 53 17.20 7.48 -8.67
CA LEU A 53 17.88 8.72 -8.31
C LEU A 53 18.06 9.66 -9.51
N ALA A 54 17.81 9.16 -10.72
CA ALA A 54 17.81 9.98 -11.91
C ALA A 54 16.69 11.03 -11.80
N PRO A 55 16.95 12.29 -12.20
CA PRO A 55 15.91 13.29 -12.26
C PRO A 55 14.78 12.81 -13.17
N VAL A 56 13.53 13.12 -12.82
CA VAL A 56 12.36 12.74 -13.63
C VAL A 56 12.42 13.50 -14.95
N TYR A 57 12.91 12.83 -16.01
CA TYR A 57 12.88 13.35 -17.36
C TYR A 57 11.45 13.25 -17.91
N GLY A 58 10.93 14.35 -18.47
CA GLY A 58 9.63 14.34 -19.17
C GLY A 58 8.42 14.87 -18.39
N LEU A 59 8.60 15.41 -17.19
CA LEU A 59 7.57 16.26 -16.58
C LEU A 59 7.51 17.56 -17.40
N ASP A 60 6.53 17.64 -18.31
CA ASP A 60 6.38 18.77 -19.21
C ASP A 60 6.27 20.07 -18.40
N GLY A 61 7.33 20.89 -18.49
CA GLY A 61 7.46 22.14 -17.79
C GLY A 61 6.35 23.14 -18.12
N ARG A 62 5.52 22.89 -19.15
CA ARG A 62 4.30 23.69 -19.40
C ARG A 62 3.34 23.69 -18.22
N SER A 63 3.19 22.56 -17.53
CA SER A 63 2.31 22.47 -16.35
C SER A 63 2.86 23.27 -15.16
N ALA A 64 4.16 23.13 -14.89
CA ALA A 64 4.87 23.92 -13.88
C ALA A 64 4.84 25.42 -14.23
N ARG A 65 5.03 25.77 -15.51
CA ARG A 65 4.99 27.14 -16.02
C ARG A 65 3.62 27.78 -15.83
N GLY A 66 2.54 27.07 -16.17
CA GLY A 66 1.17 27.57 -15.95
C GLY A 66 0.85 27.80 -14.47
N ALA A 67 1.38 26.96 -13.57
CA ALA A 67 1.22 27.16 -12.12
C ALA A 67 1.99 28.38 -11.60
N VAL A 68 3.20 28.62 -12.11
CA VAL A 68 4.03 29.78 -11.76
C VAL A 68 3.44 31.07 -12.33
N GLU A 69 3.05 31.08 -13.60
CA GLU A 69 2.42 32.23 -14.27
C GLU A 69 1.11 32.62 -13.57
N LYS A 70 0.21 31.66 -13.32
CA LYS A 70 -1.04 31.90 -12.56
C LYS A 70 -0.78 32.51 -11.18
N ARG A 71 0.31 32.12 -10.53
CA ARG A 71 0.69 32.67 -9.22
C ARG A 71 1.23 34.09 -9.35
N MET A 72 2.07 34.37 -10.33
CA MET A 72 2.57 35.74 -10.59
C MET A 72 1.42 36.69 -10.95
N ASP A 73 0.54 36.29 -11.87
CA ASP A 73 -0.65 37.05 -12.28
C ASP A 73 -1.57 37.38 -11.09
N SER A 74 -1.64 36.51 -10.09
CA SER A 74 -2.46 36.73 -8.89
C SER A 74 -1.98 37.89 -8.03
N PHE A 75 -0.69 38.24 -8.11
CA PHE A 75 -0.12 39.40 -7.41
C PHE A 75 -0.27 40.70 -8.21
N GLU A 76 -0.34 40.61 -9.55
CA GLU A 76 -0.60 41.76 -10.43
C GLU A 76 -2.07 42.18 -10.43
N LYS A 77 -2.99 41.21 -10.30
CA LYS A 77 -4.42 41.49 -10.17
C LYS A 77 -4.70 42.10 -8.79
N LYS A 78 -5.02 43.40 -8.77
CA LYS A 78 -5.57 44.08 -7.60
C LYS A 78 -6.79 43.29 -7.13
N ALA A 79 -6.74 42.73 -5.91
CA ALA A 79 -7.83 41.93 -5.38
C ALA A 79 -9.14 42.73 -5.45
N GLU A 80 -10.05 42.33 -6.34
CA GLU A 80 -11.39 42.87 -6.38
C GLU A 80 -12.03 42.59 -5.03
N LYS A 81 -12.53 43.63 -4.36
CA LYS A 81 -13.18 43.48 -3.07
C LYS A 81 -14.39 42.55 -3.28
N PRO A 82 -14.45 41.39 -2.61
CA PRO A 82 -15.60 40.51 -2.75
C PRO A 82 -16.85 41.26 -2.27
N VAL A 83 -17.83 41.42 -3.17
CA VAL A 83 -19.13 41.99 -2.83
C VAL A 83 -19.97 40.86 -2.24
N TYR A 84 -20.13 40.89 -0.92
CA TYR A 84 -21.00 39.94 -0.22
C TYR A 84 -22.42 40.50 -0.18
N SER A 85 -23.36 39.85 -0.90
CA SER A 85 -24.79 40.12 -0.75
C SER A 85 -25.38 39.18 0.31
N LEU A 86 -25.62 39.69 1.52
CA LEU A 86 -26.35 38.97 2.55
C LEU A 86 -27.84 39.29 2.44
N SER A 87 -28.62 38.40 1.84
CA SER A 87 -30.08 38.50 1.83
C SER A 87 -30.64 37.89 3.11
N ILE A 88 -30.96 38.75 4.08
CA ILE A 88 -31.70 38.34 5.27
C ILE A 88 -33.18 38.29 4.86
N GLY A 89 -33.72 37.07 4.75
CA GLY A 89 -35.13 36.86 4.45
C GLY A 89 -36.01 37.55 5.49
N LYS A 90 -37.04 38.26 5.02
CA LYS A 90 -38.08 38.81 5.90
C LYS A 90 -38.94 37.67 6.45
N PRO A 91 -39.27 37.65 7.75
CA PRO A 91 -40.57 37.15 8.18
C PRO A 91 -41.69 38.10 7.73
#